data_AF-Q46773-F1
#
_entry.id   AF-Q46773-F1
#
_cell.length_a   1.000
_cell.length_b   1.000
_cell.length_c   1.000
_cell.angle_alpha   90.00
_cell.angle_beta   90.00
_cell.angle_gamma   90.00
#
_symmetry.space_group_name_H-M   'P 1'
#
loop_
_entity.id
_entity.type
_entity.pdbx_description
1 polymer ?
#
loop_
_entity_poly.entity_id
_entity_poly.type
_entity_poly.pdbx_seq_one_letter_code
_entity_poly.pdbx_strand_id
1 'polypeptide(L)'
;MLRRMILSVLFLWCAVAQALPSASFPPPGMTFPEYWGEEHVWWDGRASFKGQVIAPACTLSMEDAWQEIDMGTTPLRDLQNSPAGPEKKFRQRLRNCELAGAGKQVYTATRVRVTFDGIPGETPDKFSLTGQAEGINLQ
;
A
#
# COMPACT_ATOMS: atom_id res chain seq x y z
N MET A 1 40.95 -5.88 -5.94
CA MET A 1 40.88 -7.29 -5.51
C MET A 1 40.53 -7.45 -4.03
N LEU A 2 41.11 -6.63 -3.13
CA LEU A 2 40.88 -6.70 -1.67
C LEU A 2 39.39 -6.58 -1.24
N ARG A 3 38.60 -5.70 -1.88
CA ARG A 3 37.17 -5.49 -1.56
C ARG A 3 36.28 -6.71 -1.89
N ARG A 4 36.63 -7.48 -2.92
CA ARG A 4 35.91 -8.72 -3.28
C ARG A 4 36.22 -9.84 -2.27
N MET A 5 37.46 -9.90 -1.76
CA MET A 5 37.87 -10.82 -0.71
C MET A 5 37.15 -10.55 0.62
N ILE A 6 37.01 -9.28 1.01
CA ILE A 6 36.33 -8.91 2.27
C ILE A 6 34.85 -9.30 2.23
N LEU A 7 34.17 -9.08 1.09
CA LEU A 7 32.79 -9.48 0.88
C LEU A 7 32.60 -11.00 0.91
N SER A 8 33.51 -11.78 0.31
CA SER A 8 33.42 -13.24 0.33
C SER A 8 33.73 -13.83 1.71
N VAL A 9 34.63 -13.23 2.49
CA VAL A 9 34.91 -13.66 3.87
C VAL A 9 33.74 -13.36 4.81
N LEU A 10 33.08 -12.21 4.66
CA LEU A 10 31.88 -11.87 5.43
C LEU A 10 30.68 -12.79 5.10
N PHE A 11 30.50 -13.15 3.82
CA PHE A 11 29.46 -14.11 3.43
C PHE A 11 29.73 -15.53 3.96
N LEU A 12 30.99 -15.97 3.99
CA LEU A 12 31.34 -17.28 4.54
C LEU A 12 31.09 -17.36 6.05
N TRP A 13 31.31 -16.27 6.78
CA TRP A 13 31.15 -16.26 8.24
C TRP A 13 29.68 -16.30 8.68
N CYS A 14 28.77 -15.68 7.92
CA CYS A 14 27.34 -15.73 8.18
C CYS A 14 26.72 -17.11 7.96
N ALA A 15 27.25 -17.91 7.02
CA ALA A 15 26.75 -19.27 6.76
C ALA A 15 27.06 -20.25 7.91
N VAL A 16 28.20 -20.06 8.61
CA VAL A 16 28.62 -20.94 9.71
C VAL A 16 27.84 -20.67 11.00
N ALA A 17 27.32 -19.44 11.19
CA ALA A 17 26.61 -19.07 12.42
C ALA A 17 25.16 -19.59 12.50
N GLN A 18 24.58 -20.12 11.41
CA GLN A 18 23.18 -20.58 11.39
C GLN A 18 23.00 -22.11 11.39
N ALA A 19 24.08 -22.88 11.39
CA ALA A 19 24.02 -24.33 11.53
C ALA A 19 24.57 -24.74 12.90
N LEU A 20 23.76 -24.59 13.95
CA LEU A 20 23.95 -25.46 15.12
C LEU A 20 23.67 -26.88 14.62
N PRO A 21 24.66 -27.81 14.63
CA PRO A 21 24.34 -29.19 14.37
C PRO A 21 23.35 -29.62 15.45
N SER A 22 22.13 -29.98 15.04
CA SER A 22 21.24 -30.73 15.92
C SER A 22 22.03 -31.91 16.46
N ALA A 23 21.88 -32.20 17.75
CA ALA A 23 22.52 -33.37 18.37
C ALA A 23 22.36 -34.57 17.43
N SER A 24 23.49 -35.15 17.03
CA SER A 24 23.53 -36.28 16.12
C SER A 24 22.63 -37.39 16.65
N PHE A 25 21.55 -37.67 15.93
CA PHE A 25 20.65 -38.76 16.26
C PHE A 25 21.05 -39.97 15.40
N PRO A 26 21.26 -41.15 16.00
CA PRO A 26 21.09 -41.49 17.41
C PRO A 26 22.35 -41.18 18.25
N PRO A 27 22.24 -41.09 19.58
CA PRO A 27 23.40 -40.98 20.46
C PRO A 27 24.35 -42.19 20.30
N PRO A 28 25.67 -42.01 20.56
CA PRO A 28 26.65 -43.10 20.48
C PRO A 28 26.26 -44.26 21.40
N GLY A 29 26.16 -45.47 20.84
CA GLY A 29 25.75 -46.69 21.57
C GLY A 29 24.33 -47.19 21.27
N MET A 30 23.56 -46.48 20.44
CA MET A 30 22.28 -46.97 19.91
C MET A 30 22.48 -47.66 18.55
N THR A 31 22.24 -48.96 18.47
CA THR A 31 22.10 -49.67 17.19
C THR A 31 20.63 -49.72 16.82
N PHE A 32 20.24 -49.13 15.68
CA PHE A 32 18.87 -49.25 15.18
C PHE A 32 18.58 -50.67 14.69
N PRO A 33 17.40 -51.25 15.00
CA PRO A 33 16.87 -52.41 14.29
C PRO A 33 16.64 -52.09 12.81
N GLU A 34 16.82 -53.10 11.95
CA GLU A 34 16.71 -52.99 10.49
C GLU A 34 15.26 -52.75 9.99
N TYR A 35 14.26 -52.94 10.87
CA TYR A 35 12.85 -52.73 10.57
C TYR A 35 12.04 -52.55 11.86
N TRP A 36 11.21 -51.50 11.96
CA TRP A 36 10.48 -51.16 13.20
C TRP A 36 9.04 -51.70 13.27
N GLY A 37 8.53 -52.36 12.23
CA GLY A 37 7.12 -52.76 12.17
C GLY A 37 6.16 -51.55 12.14
N GLU A 38 5.00 -51.71 11.51
CA GLU A 38 4.07 -50.59 11.29
C GLU A 38 3.38 -50.07 12.57
N GLU A 39 3.54 -50.75 13.71
CA GLU A 39 2.71 -50.53 14.90
C GLU A 39 3.28 -49.52 15.91
N HIS A 40 4.56 -49.11 15.81
CA HIS A 40 5.21 -48.31 16.87
C HIS A 40 6.04 -47.09 16.40
N VAL A 41 5.78 -46.56 15.20
CA VAL A 41 6.50 -45.37 14.71
C VAL A 41 5.68 -44.09 14.96
N TRP A 42 6.04 -43.34 16.01
CA TRP A 42 5.51 -42.00 16.28
C TRP A 42 6.34 -40.95 15.52
N TRP A 43 5.76 -40.31 14.51
CA TRP A 43 6.34 -39.14 13.85
C TRP A 43 5.78 -37.86 14.49
N ASP A 44 6.61 -37.15 15.26
CA ASP A 44 6.29 -35.81 15.76
C ASP A 44 6.92 -34.76 14.84
N GLY A 45 6.11 -33.84 14.32
CA GLY A 45 6.54 -32.78 13.42
C GLY A 45 5.96 -31.44 13.84
N ARG A 46 6.82 -30.43 13.95
CA ARG A 46 6.41 -29.06 14.28
C ARG A 46 6.57 -28.14 13.07
N ALA A 47 5.46 -27.63 12.56
CA ALA A 47 5.45 -26.54 11.59
C ALA A 47 5.12 -25.21 12.30
N SER A 48 5.93 -24.18 12.08
CA SER A 48 5.67 -22.82 12.56
C SER A 48 5.45 -21.88 11.38
N PHE A 49 4.33 -21.17 11.37
CA PHE A 49 4.03 -20.16 10.36
C PHE A 49 4.21 -18.75 10.95
N LYS A 50 4.82 -17.87 10.16
CA LYS A 50 4.98 -16.45 10.49
C LYS A 50 4.47 -15.61 9.33
N GLY A 51 3.93 -14.43 9.64
CA GLY A 51 3.46 -13.47 8.66
C GLY A 51 3.37 -12.07 9.28
N GLN A 52 3.13 -11.07 8.44
CA GLN A 52 2.95 -9.68 8.84
C GLN A 52 1.73 -9.11 8.13
N VAL A 53 0.90 -8.36 8.87
CA VAL A 53 -0.20 -7.56 8.31
C VAL A 53 0.21 -6.10 8.41
N ILE A 54 0.13 -5.39 7.28
CA ILE A 54 0.45 -3.96 7.19
C ILE A 54 -0.83 -3.16 6.93
N ALA A 55 -0.83 -1.89 7.34
CA ALA A 55 -1.93 -0.99 7.03
C ALA A 55 -2.02 -0.82 5.49
N PRO A 56 -3.18 -1.10 4.88
CA PRO A 56 -3.36 -0.97 3.44
C PRO A 56 -3.49 0.49 3.00
N ALA A 57 -3.32 0.71 1.69
CA ALA A 57 -3.68 1.99 1.06
C ALA A 57 -5.20 2.21 1.05
N CYS A 58 -5.62 3.47 0.99
CA CYS A 58 -7.03 3.84 0.95
C CYS A 58 -7.66 3.54 -0.41
N THR A 59 -8.91 3.06 -0.41
CA THR A 59 -9.77 3.00 -1.59
C THR A 59 -10.56 4.31 -1.70
N LEU A 60 -10.58 4.93 -2.89
CA LEU A 60 -11.38 6.12 -3.15
C LEU A 60 -12.84 5.75 -3.45
N SER A 61 -13.78 6.47 -2.83
CA SER A 61 -15.22 6.26 -2.99
C SER A 61 -15.95 7.60 -3.10
N MET A 62 -16.72 7.78 -4.17
CA MET A 62 -17.61 8.92 -4.38
C MET A 62 -19.08 8.51 -4.24
N GLU A 63 -19.97 9.50 -4.33
CA GLU A 63 -21.42 9.26 -4.37
C GLU A 63 -21.86 8.68 -5.72
N ASP A 64 -21.27 9.19 -6.81
CA ASP A 64 -21.42 8.63 -8.13
C ASP A 64 -20.55 7.39 -8.36
N ALA A 65 -21.07 6.42 -9.10
CA ALA A 65 -20.43 5.13 -9.38
C ALA A 65 -19.28 5.24 -10.40
N TRP A 66 -19.34 6.24 -11.28
CA TRP A 66 -18.33 6.52 -12.31
C TRP A 66 -17.30 7.55 -11.87
N GLN A 67 -17.43 8.06 -10.63
CA GLN A 67 -16.58 9.10 -10.06
C GLN A 67 -16.69 10.42 -10.83
N GLU A 68 -17.86 10.68 -11.39
CA GLU A 68 -18.13 11.89 -12.16
C GLU A 68 -18.81 12.96 -11.29
N ILE A 69 -18.60 14.22 -11.68
CA ILE A 69 -19.27 15.38 -11.10
C ILE A 69 -20.00 16.08 -12.24
N ASP A 70 -21.33 16.04 -12.22
CA ASP A 70 -22.15 16.77 -13.19
C ASP A 70 -22.08 18.28 -12.91
N MET A 71 -21.31 18.98 -13.74
CA MET A 71 -21.17 20.44 -13.70
C MET A 71 -22.41 21.17 -14.23
N GLY A 72 -23.32 20.46 -14.90
CA GLY A 72 -24.51 21.03 -15.54
C GLY A 72 -24.18 21.82 -16.80
N THR A 73 -25.18 22.53 -17.30
CA THR A 73 -25.05 23.38 -18.50
C THR A 73 -24.37 24.71 -18.15
N THR A 74 -23.40 25.15 -18.95
CA THR A 74 -22.71 26.44 -18.79
C THR A 74 -23.67 27.62 -18.95
N PRO A 75 -24.04 28.35 -17.88
CA PRO A 75 -24.93 29.48 -18.00
C PRO A 75 -24.12 30.71 -18.43
N LEU A 76 -24.02 30.94 -19.76
CA LEU A 76 -23.30 32.09 -20.32
C LEU A 76 -23.75 33.42 -19.69
N ARG A 77 -25.05 33.53 -19.39
CA ARG A 77 -25.63 34.70 -18.72
C ARG A 77 -25.00 34.95 -17.35
N ASP A 78 -24.72 33.90 -16.59
CA ASP A 78 -24.14 34.05 -15.25
C ASP A 78 -22.66 34.37 -15.35
N LEU A 79 -21.92 33.75 -16.29
CA LEU A 79 -20.51 34.04 -16.55
C LEU A 79 -20.25 35.46 -17.07
N GLN A 80 -21.24 36.07 -17.73
CA GLN A 80 -21.14 37.48 -18.16
C GLN A 80 -21.25 38.46 -16.99
N ASN A 81 -21.95 38.07 -15.91
CA ASN A 81 -22.25 38.94 -14.77
C ASN A 81 -21.44 38.57 -13.51
N SER A 82 -20.86 37.38 -13.49
CA SER A 82 -20.08 36.81 -12.39
C SER A 82 -18.84 36.13 -12.96
N PRO A 83 -17.67 36.25 -12.31
CA PRO A 83 -16.44 35.59 -12.77
C PRO A 83 -16.50 34.06 -12.66
N ALA A 84 -17.48 33.50 -11.93
CA ALA A 84 -17.63 32.07 -11.70
C ALA A 84 -19.08 31.62 -11.88
N GLY A 85 -19.24 30.39 -12.39
CA GLY A 85 -20.52 29.70 -12.46
C GLY A 85 -20.97 29.13 -11.10
N PRO A 86 -22.11 28.41 -11.06
CA PRO A 86 -22.62 27.82 -9.83
C PRO A 86 -21.68 26.74 -9.28
N GLU A 87 -21.40 26.81 -7.98
CA GLU A 87 -20.53 25.84 -7.30
C GLU A 87 -21.16 24.44 -7.22
N LYS A 88 -20.33 23.41 -7.41
CA LYS A 88 -20.70 22.00 -7.24
C LYS A 88 -19.92 21.38 -6.09
N LYS A 89 -20.64 20.93 -5.06
CA LYS A 89 -20.05 20.25 -3.91
C LYS A 89 -19.97 18.76 -4.20
N PHE A 90 -18.78 18.19 -4.06
CA PHE A 90 -18.56 16.75 -4.12
C PHE A 90 -17.78 16.28 -2.89
N ARG A 91 -17.80 14.97 -2.62
CA ARG A 91 -17.10 14.37 -1.49
C ARG A 91 -16.38 13.09 -1.89
N GLN A 92 -15.06 13.09 -1.76
CA GLN A 92 -14.24 11.90 -1.87
C GLN A 92 -14.05 11.26 -0.49
N ARG A 93 -14.49 10.02 -0.34
CA ARG A 93 -14.31 9.22 0.88
C ARG A 93 -13.15 8.27 0.69
N LEU A 94 -12.22 8.27 1.64
CA LEU A 94 -11.14 7.30 1.73
C LEU A 94 -11.58 6.14 2.63
N ARG A 95 -11.70 4.95 2.06
CA ARG A 95 -12.16 3.72 2.74
C ARG A 95 -11.03 2.71 2.89
N ASN A 96 -11.25 1.72 3.76
CA ASN A 96 -10.36 0.58 3.96
C ASN A 96 -8.93 0.97 4.36
N CYS A 97 -8.75 2.10 5.06
CA CYS A 97 -7.47 2.52 5.59
C CYS A 97 -7.66 3.21 6.95
N GLU A 98 -6.65 3.13 7.81
CA GLU A 98 -6.70 3.73 9.14
C GLU A 98 -6.15 5.17 9.10
N LEU A 99 -7.05 6.12 8.88
CA LEU A 99 -6.70 7.55 8.84
C LEU A 99 -6.67 8.19 10.23
N ALA A 100 -7.57 7.77 11.12
CA ALA A 100 -7.58 8.18 12.51
C ALA A 100 -6.71 7.21 13.32
N GLY A 101 -5.66 7.69 13.97
CA GLY A 101 -4.93 6.85 14.92
C GLY A 101 -5.85 6.42 16.06
N ALA A 102 -5.74 5.16 16.49
CA ALA A 102 -6.42 4.66 17.68
C ALA A 102 -6.25 5.63 18.88
N GLY A 103 -7.32 6.33 19.26
CA GLY A 103 -7.46 6.94 20.59
C GLY A 103 -7.45 8.46 20.73
N LYS A 104 -7.13 9.26 19.71
CA LYS A 104 -7.29 10.74 19.77
C LYS A 104 -7.52 11.29 18.37
N GLN A 105 -8.19 12.43 18.23
CA GLN A 105 -8.27 13.16 16.96
C GLN A 105 -6.87 13.50 16.46
N VAL A 106 -6.24 12.56 15.76
CA VAL A 106 -4.97 12.76 15.08
C VAL A 106 -5.31 13.48 13.79
N TYR A 107 -4.87 14.74 13.71
CA TYR A 107 -4.92 15.59 12.52
C TYR A 107 -4.67 14.78 11.24
N THR A 108 -5.73 14.50 10.49
CA THR A 108 -5.74 13.63 9.31
C THR A 108 -4.85 14.15 8.17
N ALA A 109 -4.57 15.45 8.16
CA ALA A 109 -3.80 16.14 7.12
C ALA A 109 -2.29 15.81 7.10
N THR A 110 -1.72 15.24 8.17
CA THR A 110 -0.27 14.92 8.20
C THR A 110 0.08 13.53 7.67
N ARG A 111 -0.90 12.62 7.57
CA ARG A 111 -0.67 11.23 7.09
C ARG A 111 -0.94 11.06 5.60
N VAL A 112 -1.78 11.91 5.02
CA VAL A 112 -2.16 11.85 3.61
C VAL A 112 -2.11 13.26 3.04
N ARG A 113 -1.41 13.42 1.92
CA ARG A 113 -1.42 14.63 1.11
C ARG A 113 -2.26 14.37 -0.13
N VAL A 114 -3.23 15.25 -0.37
CA VAL A 114 -4.08 15.22 -1.56
C VAL A 114 -3.63 16.33 -2.49
N THR A 115 -3.44 15.99 -3.76
CA THR A 115 -3.13 16.93 -4.84
C THR A 115 -4.13 16.69 -5.97
N PHE A 116 -4.60 17.76 -6.60
CA PHE A 116 -5.38 17.68 -7.83
C PHE A 116 -4.43 17.93 -8.99
N ASP A 117 -4.27 16.93 -9.86
CA ASP A 117 -3.40 16.98 -11.02
C ASP A 117 -4.24 17.07 -12.29
N GLY A 118 -3.81 17.91 -13.24
CA GLY A 118 -4.53 18.16 -14.48
C GLY A 118 -3.81 19.17 -15.37
N ILE A 119 -4.39 19.48 -16.52
CA ILE A 119 -3.84 20.47 -17.44
C ILE A 119 -4.10 21.87 -16.85
N PRO A 120 -3.08 22.69 -16.62
CA PRO A 120 -3.28 24.05 -16.11
C PRO A 120 -4.07 24.89 -17.11
N GLY A 121 -4.98 25.71 -16.60
CA GLY A 121 -5.76 26.66 -17.37
C GLY A 121 -5.01 27.98 -17.55
N GLU A 122 -5.77 29.07 -17.65
CA GLU A 122 -5.23 30.43 -17.80
C GLU A 122 -4.34 30.86 -16.62
N THR A 123 -4.67 30.43 -15.40
CA THR A 123 -3.95 30.75 -14.17
C THR A 123 -3.60 29.47 -13.39
N PRO A 124 -2.59 29.48 -12.48
CA PRO A 124 -2.12 28.27 -11.79
C PRO A 124 -3.14 27.60 -10.87
N ASP A 125 -4.18 28.33 -10.48
CA ASP A 125 -5.31 27.90 -9.66
C ASP A 125 -6.49 27.37 -10.50
N LYS A 126 -6.33 27.28 -11.82
CA LYS A 126 -7.37 26.83 -12.75
C LYS A 126 -6.91 25.64 -13.57
N PHE A 127 -7.85 24.80 -13.98
CA PHE A 127 -7.66 23.67 -14.87
C PHE A 127 -8.32 23.93 -16.22
N SER A 128 -7.64 23.54 -17.30
CA SER A 128 -8.17 23.58 -18.66
C SER A 128 -9.23 22.49 -18.85
N LEU A 129 -10.24 22.77 -19.67
CA LEU A 129 -11.33 21.86 -20.00
C LEU A 129 -11.13 21.24 -21.39
N THR A 130 -11.73 20.07 -21.59
CA THR A 130 -11.78 19.41 -22.91
C THR A 130 -13.21 19.41 -23.43
N GLY A 131 -13.38 19.46 -24.76
CA GLY A 131 -14.70 19.47 -25.39
C GLY A 131 -14.87 20.64 -26.35
N GLN A 132 -16.13 21.00 -26.61
CA GLN A 132 -16.51 22.07 -27.56
C GLN A 132 -16.61 23.45 -26.91
N ALA A 133 -16.62 23.53 -25.58
CA ALA A 133 -16.71 24.80 -24.87
C ALA A 133 -15.35 25.50 -24.88
N GLU A 134 -15.36 26.80 -25.16
CA GLU A 134 -14.17 27.64 -25.22
C GLU A 134 -14.28 28.84 -24.27
N GLY A 135 -13.14 29.40 -23.84
CA GLY A 135 -13.10 30.58 -22.98
C GLY A 135 -13.50 30.33 -21.52
N ILE A 136 -13.57 29.07 -21.09
CA ILE A 136 -13.91 28.68 -19.72
C ILE A 136 -12.85 27.75 -19.14
N ASN A 137 -12.64 27.84 -17.82
CA ASN A 137 -11.73 26.99 -17.05
C ASN A 137 -12.45 26.46 -15.80
N LEU A 138 -11.93 25.39 -15.20
CA LEU A 138 -12.38 24.85 -13.92
C LEU A 138 -11.53 25.40 -12.77
N GLN A 139 -12.16 25.69 -11.63
CA GLN A 139 -11.52 26.08 -10.38
C GLN A 139 -12.14 25.30 -9.22
#